data_AF-A0A3B4CVR8-F1
#
_entry.id   AF-A0A3B4CVR8-F1
#
_cell.length_a   1.000
_cell.length_b   1.000
_cell.length_c   1.000
_cell.angle_alpha   90.00
_cell.angle_beta   90.00
_cell.angle_gamma   90.00
#
_symmetry.space_group_name_H-M   'P 1'
#
loop_
_entity.id
_entity.type
_entity.pdbx_description
1 polymer ?
#
loop_
_entity_poly.entity_id
_entity_poly.type
_entity_poly.pdbx_seq_one_letter_code
_entity_poly.pdbx_strand_id
1 'polypeptide(L)'
;MEPDTKRRKGTEYDTDLWDVLPVLSDEQSRDTKLLDAYAAPITEKRETSRLVKELAVVYPLPDLQHIKRVRARKDKNAPHPLEVIVCLASDVSGLESQRSTLADLLSSKTIDSRGLGEPFLVQIPASPPLTRPQFERASKHWPTSFHEDKQVTSALRGQLFSSSEKAKMGEYMNAAIQAARSGHALGMDAVGAVIVDPQSGQIVAVGHDCRQGTHPLHHAVMVCIDLVAYTQGGGAYEYEKYPACRYSVPESQVTTSHDDLSKEGNHCSSDKAMENGQLYICTGYELYVTREPCVMCAMALVHSRISRVFYGAASTDGALGTKYKIHCQKDLNHHFDVYKGVMLQACEELLDLK
;
A
#
# COMPACT_ATOMS: atom_id res chain seq x y z
N MET A 1 -2.71 -24.56 48.28
CA MET A 1 -1.54 -25.29 47.77
C MET A 1 -1.32 -24.84 46.35
N GLU A 2 -0.38 -23.93 46.16
CA GLU A 2 0.25 -23.77 44.84
C GLU A 2 0.93 -25.08 44.44
N PRO A 3 1.12 -25.30 43.14
CA PRO A 3 2.33 -25.91 42.64
C PRO A 3 3.15 -24.84 41.92
N ASP A 4 4.29 -24.53 42.51
CA ASP A 4 5.41 -23.84 41.88
C ASP A 4 6.24 -24.87 41.10
N THR A 5 6.60 -24.59 39.84
CA THR A 5 7.96 -24.80 39.29
C THR A 5 8.10 -24.35 37.82
N LYS A 6 8.64 -23.13 37.67
CA LYS A 6 9.85 -22.74 36.89
C LYS A 6 10.16 -23.43 35.54
N ARG A 7 10.02 -22.67 34.45
CA ARG A 7 11.13 -21.97 33.73
C ARG A 7 10.55 -21.23 32.51
N ARG A 8 10.26 -19.93 32.65
CA ARG A 8 10.09 -19.04 31.49
C ARG A 8 11.47 -18.48 31.10
N LYS A 9 12.05 -19.02 30.04
CA LYS A 9 13.14 -18.42 29.27
C LYS A 9 12.70 -18.47 27.81
N GLY A 10 12.28 -17.32 27.31
CA GLY A 10 11.70 -17.15 25.98
C GLY A 10 10.67 -16.02 26.08
N THR A 11 11.03 -14.85 25.59
CA THR A 11 10.10 -13.74 25.37
C THR A 11 9.16 -14.14 24.24
N GLU A 12 8.12 -14.91 24.53
CA GLU A 12 6.99 -15.08 23.62
C GLU A 12 6.22 -13.75 23.60
N TYR A 13 6.40 -12.99 22.52
CA TYR A 13 5.58 -11.81 22.26
C TYR A 13 4.15 -12.28 21.98
N ASP A 14 3.20 -11.79 22.74
CA ASP A 14 1.78 -12.09 22.53
C ASP A 14 1.34 -11.44 21.20
N THR A 15 1.13 -12.29 20.19
CA THR A 15 0.75 -11.87 18.83
C THR A 15 -0.67 -11.31 18.76
N ASP A 16 -1.45 -11.43 19.82
CA ASP A 16 -2.84 -10.94 19.89
C ASP A 16 -2.94 -9.47 20.35
N LEU A 17 -1.82 -8.85 20.75
CA LEU A 17 -1.80 -7.48 21.30
C LEU A 17 -1.70 -6.37 20.24
N TRP A 18 -1.48 -6.68 18.97
CA TRP A 18 -1.34 -5.67 17.93
C TRP A 18 -1.76 -6.16 16.54
N ASP A 19 -2.33 -5.24 15.77
CA ASP A 19 -2.74 -5.45 14.38
C ASP A 19 -1.76 -4.81 13.40
N VAL A 20 -1.56 -5.47 12.27
CA VAL A 20 -0.77 -4.95 11.15
C VAL A 20 -1.72 -4.56 10.04
N LEU A 21 -1.79 -3.26 9.76
CA LEU A 21 -2.71 -2.73 8.76
C LEU A 21 -1.94 -2.16 7.58
N PRO A 22 -2.39 -2.41 6.34
CA PRO A 22 -1.78 -1.78 5.17
C PRO A 22 -2.05 -0.29 5.18
N VAL A 23 -1.07 0.50 4.71
CA VAL A 23 -1.28 1.92 4.43
C VAL A 23 -1.72 2.08 2.99
N LEU A 24 -3.04 2.16 2.81
CA LEU A 24 -3.69 2.31 1.51
C LEU A 24 -3.39 3.65 0.85
N SER A 25 -3.27 3.64 -0.48
CA SER A 25 -3.23 4.86 -1.30
C SER A 25 -4.46 5.76 -1.08
N ASP A 26 -4.39 7.02 -1.47
CA ASP A 26 -5.54 7.95 -1.41
C ASP A 26 -6.72 7.44 -2.25
N GLU A 27 -6.46 6.82 -3.39
CA GLU A 27 -7.51 6.26 -4.25
C GLU A 27 -8.22 5.06 -3.60
N GLN A 28 -7.50 4.25 -2.83
CA GLN A 28 -8.04 3.09 -2.13
C GLN A 28 -8.76 3.44 -0.82
N SER A 29 -8.36 4.56 -0.19
CA SER A 29 -8.90 5.02 1.10
C SER A 29 -9.98 6.09 0.97
N ARG A 30 -10.07 6.80 -0.17
CA ARG A 30 -11.10 7.82 -0.39
C ARG A 30 -12.52 7.24 -0.37
N ASP A 31 -13.45 8.13 -0.05
CA ASP A 31 -14.87 7.86 -0.16
C ASP A 31 -15.33 7.77 -1.62
N THR A 32 -16.44 7.05 -1.82
CA THR A 32 -17.06 6.89 -3.13
C THR A 32 -17.70 8.21 -3.56
N LYS A 33 -17.01 8.98 -4.41
CA LYS A 33 -17.59 10.14 -5.09
C LYS A 33 -18.73 9.68 -6.00
N LEU A 34 -19.81 10.47 -6.04
CA LEU A 34 -21.00 10.19 -6.86
C LEU A 34 -21.14 11.24 -7.98
N LEU A 35 -21.74 10.81 -9.08
CA LEU A 35 -22.18 11.66 -10.19
C LEU A 35 -23.68 11.52 -10.36
N ASP A 36 -24.33 12.60 -10.76
CA ASP A 36 -25.72 12.57 -11.16
C ASP A 36 -25.85 12.11 -12.61
N ALA A 37 -26.77 11.19 -12.86
CA ALA A 37 -27.05 10.63 -14.17
C ALA A 37 -28.56 10.45 -14.36
N TYR A 38 -29.02 10.51 -15.60
CA TYR A 38 -30.40 10.18 -15.94
C TYR A 38 -30.50 8.70 -16.27
N ALA A 39 -31.37 7.99 -15.56
CA ALA A 39 -31.76 6.61 -15.87
C ALA A 39 -33.21 6.57 -16.32
N ALA A 40 -33.58 5.59 -17.14
CA ALA A 40 -34.94 5.40 -17.62
C ALA A 40 -35.35 3.92 -17.50
N PRO A 41 -36.62 3.61 -17.21
CA PRO A 41 -37.11 2.24 -17.28
C PRO A 41 -37.13 1.75 -18.73
N ILE A 42 -36.77 0.48 -18.93
CA ILE A 42 -36.92 -0.18 -20.22
C ILE A 42 -38.32 -0.79 -20.29
N THR A 43 -39.21 -0.16 -21.04
CA THR A 43 -40.62 -0.57 -21.13
C THR A 43 -40.80 -1.85 -21.95
N GLU A 44 -39.92 -2.09 -22.93
CA GLU A 44 -39.91 -3.28 -23.78
C GLU A 44 -38.59 -4.04 -23.67
N LYS A 45 -38.60 -5.20 -22.99
CA LYS A 45 -37.38 -5.99 -22.73
C LYS A 45 -36.61 -6.38 -23.99
N ARG A 46 -37.30 -6.63 -25.12
CA ARG A 46 -36.68 -6.97 -26.41
C ARG A 46 -35.77 -5.87 -26.97
N GLU A 47 -36.01 -4.62 -26.59
CA GLU A 47 -35.28 -3.45 -27.08
C GLU A 47 -33.97 -3.21 -26.32
N THR A 48 -33.74 -3.89 -25.19
CA THR A 48 -32.59 -3.66 -24.28
C THR A 48 -31.25 -3.62 -25.02
N SER A 49 -30.94 -4.62 -25.85
CA SER A 49 -29.65 -4.72 -26.54
C SER A 49 -29.45 -3.61 -27.57
N ARG A 50 -30.53 -3.15 -28.21
CA ARG A 50 -30.50 -2.04 -29.16
C ARG A 50 -30.27 -0.72 -28.41
N LEU A 51 -31.08 -0.45 -27.39
CA LEU A 51 -30.99 0.75 -26.56
C LEU A 51 -29.60 0.93 -25.96
N VAL A 52 -29.00 -0.13 -25.41
CA VAL A 52 -27.63 -0.06 -24.85
C VAL A 52 -26.60 0.31 -25.92
N LYS A 53 -26.70 -0.23 -27.13
CA LYS A 53 -25.77 0.06 -28.24
C LYS A 53 -25.95 1.49 -28.74
N GLU A 54 -27.18 1.91 -29.00
CA GLU A 54 -27.48 3.26 -29.50
C GLU A 54 -27.08 4.32 -28.46
N LEU A 55 -27.45 4.12 -27.19
CA LEU A 55 -27.06 5.02 -26.10
C LEU A 55 -25.53 5.07 -25.92
N ALA A 56 -24.79 3.98 -26.17
CA ALA A 56 -23.33 3.98 -26.12
C ALA A 56 -22.67 4.84 -27.19
N VAL A 57 -23.32 5.00 -28.35
CA VAL A 57 -22.85 5.88 -29.41
C VAL A 57 -23.20 7.34 -29.11
N VAL A 58 -24.42 7.59 -28.65
CA VAL A 58 -24.95 8.96 -28.48
C VAL A 58 -24.50 9.61 -27.17
N TYR A 59 -24.52 8.84 -26.09
CA TYR A 59 -24.11 9.24 -24.75
C TYR A 59 -23.10 8.22 -24.23
N PRO A 60 -21.85 8.25 -24.75
CA PRO A 60 -20.79 7.43 -24.19
C PRO A 60 -20.55 7.81 -22.72
N LEU A 61 -20.16 6.83 -21.91
CA LEU A 61 -19.77 7.04 -20.52
C LEU A 61 -18.26 6.85 -20.40
N PRO A 62 -17.44 7.82 -20.85
CA PRO A 62 -15.98 7.71 -20.75
C PRO A 62 -15.57 7.58 -19.28
N ASP A 63 -14.52 6.80 -19.02
CA ASP A 63 -13.97 6.56 -17.68
C ASP A 63 -14.92 5.93 -16.65
N LEU A 64 -16.08 5.45 -17.10
CA LEU A 64 -17.09 4.77 -16.28
C LEU A 64 -17.32 3.32 -16.73
N GLN A 65 -16.31 2.64 -17.26
CA GLN A 65 -16.44 1.25 -17.74
C GLN A 65 -16.77 0.26 -16.60
N HIS A 66 -16.55 0.64 -15.34
CA HIS A 66 -16.99 -0.13 -14.17
C HIS A 66 -18.51 -0.09 -13.97
N ILE A 67 -19.21 0.91 -14.49
CA ILE A 67 -20.66 1.04 -14.32
C ILE A 67 -21.40 0.11 -15.29
N LYS A 68 -22.25 -0.76 -14.74
CA LYS A 68 -23.13 -1.58 -15.59
C LYS A 68 -24.27 -0.71 -16.10
N ARG A 69 -24.34 -0.47 -17.42
CA ARG A 69 -25.32 0.46 -17.99
C ARG A 69 -26.78 0.10 -17.68
N VAL A 70 -27.08 -1.19 -17.51
CA VAL A 70 -28.42 -1.71 -17.21
C VAL A 70 -28.44 -2.35 -15.83
N ARG A 71 -29.52 -2.15 -15.08
CA ARG A 71 -29.81 -2.86 -13.83
C ARG A 71 -31.22 -3.44 -13.82
N ALA A 72 -31.41 -4.47 -12.99
CA ALA A 72 -32.75 -4.90 -12.62
C ALA A 72 -33.33 -3.98 -11.54
N ARG A 73 -34.64 -3.72 -11.58
CA ARG A 73 -35.33 -3.01 -10.50
C ARG A 73 -35.34 -3.85 -9.23
N LYS A 74 -35.30 -3.17 -8.08
CA LYS A 74 -35.41 -3.83 -6.76
C LYS A 74 -36.80 -4.43 -6.54
N ASP A 75 -37.83 -3.73 -7.01
CA ASP A 75 -39.20 -4.21 -6.98
C ASP A 75 -39.42 -5.22 -8.12
N LYS A 76 -39.59 -6.50 -7.75
CA LYS A 76 -39.83 -7.59 -8.68
C LYS A 76 -41.23 -7.55 -9.32
N ASN A 77 -42.16 -6.80 -8.72
CA ASN A 77 -43.53 -6.66 -9.21
C ASN A 77 -43.72 -5.43 -10.09
N ALA A 78 -42.66 -4.63 -10.29
CA ALA A 78 -42.70 -3.48 -11.16
C ALA A 78 -43.04 -3.90 -12.61
N PRO A 79 -43.86 -3.12 -13.33
CA PRO A 79 -44.30 -3.46 -14.70
C PRO A 79 -43.12 -3.57 -15.69
N HIS A 80 -42.01 -2.90 -15.38
CA HIS A 80 -40.79 -2.90 -16.19
C HIS A 80 -39.62 -3.33 -15.31
N PRO A 81 -39.00 -4.50 -15.57
CA PRO A 81 -38.02 -5.07 -14.65
C PRO A 81 -36.61 -4.49 -14.80
N LEU A 82 -36.34 -3.70 -15.83
CA LEU A 82 -35.00 -3.18 -16.15
C LEU A 82 -35.00 -1.65 -16.21
N GLU A 83 -33.86 -1.07 -15.84
CA GLU A 83 -33.56 0.35 -15.95
C GLU A 83 -32.19 0.52 -16.63
N VAL A 84 -32.04 1.55 -17.46
CA VAL A 84 -30.82 1.85 -18.20
C VAL A 84 -30.36 3.28 -17.94
N ILE A 85 -29.05 3.48 -17.80
CA ILE A 85 -28.45 4.82 -17.79
C ILE A 85 -28.50 5.39 -19.20
N VAL A 86 -29.13 6.56 -19.33
CA VAL A 86 -29.23 7.32 -20.56
C VAL A 86 -27.96 8.12 -20.77
N CYS A 87 -27.68 9.11 -19.89
CA CYS A 87 -26.56 10.04 -19.96
C CYS A 87 -26.16 10.55 -18.56
N LEU A 88 -25.02 11.24 -18.47
CA LEU A 88 -24.68 12.01 -17.27
C LEU A 88 -25.46 13.33 -17.25
N ALA A 89 -25.82 13.81 -16.06
CA ALA A 89 -26.50 15.10 -15.94
C ALA A 89 -25.64 16.26 -16.47
N SER A 90 -24.31 16.13 -16.43
CA SER A 90 -23.36 17.08 -17.00
C SER A 90 -23.45 17.18 -18.53
N ASP A 91 -23.86 16.11 -19.22
CA ASP A 91 -23.92 16.06 -20.69
C ASP A 91 -25.06 16.93 -21.26
N VAL A 92 -26.02 17.28 -20.40
CA VAL A 92 -27.24 18.02 -20.72
C VAL A 92 -27.36 19.32 -19.92
N SER A 93 -26.23 19.81 -19.40
CA SER A 93 -26.11 21.03 -18.59
C SER A 93 -26.54 22.27 -19.39
N GLY A 94 -27.80 22.68 -19.16
CA GLY A 94 -28.52 23.72 -19.91
C GLY A 94 -30.04 23.62 -19.76
N LEU A 95 -30.55 22.46 -19.33
CA LEU A 95 -31.95 22.26 -18.95
C LEU A 95 -32.13 22.58 -17.46
N GLU A 96 -32.70 23.74 -17.13
CA GLU A 96 -32.85 24.31 -15.77
C GLU A 96 -33.84 23.55 -14.84
N SER A 97 -34.06 22.24 -14.97
CA SER A 97 -35.03 21.55 -14.12
C SER A 97 -34.68 20.10 -13.84
N GLN A 98 -34.81 19.72 -12.56
CA GLN A 98 -34.74 18.35 -12.02
C GLN A 98 -35.74 17.35 -12.65
N ARG A 99 -36.47 17.75 -13.71
CA ARG A 99 -37.43 16.97 -14.49
C ARG A 99 -37.22 17.22 -15.98
N SER A 100 -36.14 16.66 -16.53
CA SER A 100 -35.96 16.60 -17.98
C SER A 100 -36.84 15.48 -18.53
N THR A 101 -37.62 15.75 -19.57
CA THR A 101 -38.38 14.71 -20.26
C THR A 101 -37.46 13.89 -21.18
N LEU A 102 -37.92 12.71 -21.60
CA LEU A 102 -37.17 11.92 -22.59
C LEU A 102 -36.92 12.71 -23.90
N ALA A 103 -37.89 13.53 -24.30
CA ALA A 103 -37.77 14.39 -25.48
C ALA A 103 -36.68 15.45 -25.31
N ASP A 104 -36.57 16.05 -24.12
CA ASP A 104 -35.53 17.05 -23.84
C ASP A 104 -34.13 16.43 -23.94
N LEU A 105 -33.94 15.26 -23.33
CA LEU A 105 -32.65 14.54 -23.32
C LEU A 105 -32.25 14.02 -24.71
N LEU A 106 -33.20 13.73 -25.60
CA LEU A 106 -32.93 13.14 -26.91
C LEU A 106 -33.10 14.14 -28.08
N SER A 107 -33.53 15.37 -27.80
CA SER A 107 -33.94 16.39 -28.80
C SER A 107 -32.93 16.64 -29.93
N SER A 108 -31.63 16.50 -29.67
CA SER A 108 -30.55 16.72 -30.65
C SER A 108 -29.97 15.44 -31.26
N LYS A 109 -30.53 14.26 -30.93
CA LYS A 109 -29.91 12.96 -31.19
C LYS A 109 -30.85 12.03 -31.95
N THR A 110 -30.31 11.31 -32.93
CA THR A 110 -31.02 10.25 -33.64
C THR A 110 -31.03 8.96 -32.82
N ILE A 111 -31.82 8.93 -31.76
CA ILE A 111 -32.17 7.71 -31.01
C ILE A 111 -33.65 7.46 -31.14
N ASP A 112 -34.01 6.20 -31.37
CA ASP A 112 -35.39 5.79 -31.32
C ASP A 112 -35.78 5.44 -29.89
N SER A 113 -36.65 6.27 -29.31
CA SER A 113 -37.11 6.20 -27.93
C SER A 113 -38.05 5.00 -27.64
N ARG A 114 -38.43 4.20 -28.65
CA ARG A 114 -39.23 2.99 -28.44
C ARG A 114 -38.56 2.08 -27.41
N GLY A 115 -39.32 1.69 -26.40
CA GLY A 115 -38.84 0.83 -25.32
C GLY A 115 -38.15 1.58 -24.16
N LEU A 116 -38.03 2.92 -24.21
CA LEU A 116 -37.61 3.76 -23.08
C LEU A 116 -38.82 4.47 -22.47
N GLY A 117 -38.94 4.45 -21.14
CA GLY A 117 -39.89 5.29 -20.42
C GLY A 117 -39.27 6.62 -19.98
N GLU A 118 -40.02 7.37 -19.18
CA GLU A 118 -39.55 8.68 -18.71
C GLU A 118 -38.32 8.57 -17.81
N PRO A 119 -37.32 9.45 -18.03
CA PRO A 119 -36.08 9.43 -17.27
C PRO A 119 -36.27 10.02 -15.87
N PHE A 120 -35.39 9.62 -14.96
CA PHE A 120 -35.32 10.10 -13.60
C PHE A 120 -33.84 10.19 -13.15
N LEU A 121 -33.58 11.07 -12.20
CA LEU A 121 -32.23 11.30 -11.70
C LEU A 121 -31.79 10.17 -10.76
N VAL A 122 -30.56 9.71 -10.92
CA VAL A 122 -29.90 8.74 -10.05
C VAL A 122 -28.47 9.17 -9.76
N GLN A 123 -27.95 8.70 -8.63
CA GLN A 123 -26.54 8.85 -8.31
C GLN A 123 -25.77 7.58 -8.67
N ILE A 124 -24.63 7.72 -9.34
CA ILE A 124 -23.76 6.63 -9.75
C ILE A 124 -22.31 6.86 -9.27
N PRO A 125 -21.53 5.80 -8.98
CA PRO A 125 -20.13 5.94 -8.58
C PRO A 125 -19.25 6.59 -9.68
N ALA A 126 -18.55 7.67 -9.33
CA ALA A 126 -17.70 8.44 -10.23
C ALA A 126 -16.39 7.74 -10.63
N SER A 127 -16.00 6.69 -9.89
CA SER A 127 -14.73 6.00 -10.09
C SER A 127 -14.87 4.52 -9.74
N PRO A 128 -14.05 3.64 -10.34
CA PRO A 128 -14.06 2.23 -10.03
C PRO A 128 -13.69 2.01 -8.55
N PRO A 129 -14.39 1.11 -7.84
CA PRO A 129 -13.99 0.73 -6.50
C PRO A 129 -12.68 -0.07 -6.56
N LEU A 130 -11.73 0.26 -5.69
CA LEU A 130 -10.43 -0.43 -5.58
C LEU A 130 -10.39 -1.40 -4.39
N THR A 131 -11.26 -1.21 -3.40
CA THR A 131 -11.36 -2.08 -2.22
C THR A 131 -12.77 -2.64 -2.07
N ARG A 132 -12.92 -3.78 -1.39
CA ARG A 132 -14.23 -4.37 -1.13
C ARG A 132 -15.18 -3.43 -0.35
N PRO A 133 -14.73 -2.70 0.70
CA PRO A 133 -15.57 -1.68 1.34
C PRO A 133 -16.01 -0.56 0.39
N GLN A 134 -15.15 -0.12 -0.55
CA GLN A 134 -15.57 0.84 -1.59
C GLN A 134 -16.61 0.22 -2.54
N PHE A 135 -16.41 -1.03 -2.95
CA PHE A 135 -17.35 -1.74 -3.82
C PHE A 135 -18.73 -1.90 -3.20
N GLU A 136 -18.78 -2.30 -1.92
CA GLU A 136 -20.04 -2.47 -1.18
C GLU A 136 -20.80 -1.15 -1.03
N ARG A 137 -20.08 -0.05 -0.79
CA ARG A 137 -20.67 1.30 -0.78
C ARG A 137 -21.15 1.73 -2.17
N ALA A 138 -20.31 1.60 -3.19
CA ALA A 138 -20.62 1.96 -4.57
C ALA A 138 -21.83 1.20 -5.13
N SER A 139 -21.91 -0.10 -4.86
CA SER A 139 -22.98 -0.99 -5.34
C SER A 139 -24.36 -0.65 -4.77
N LYS A 140 -24.43 0.11 -3.65
CA LYS A 140 -25.71 0.61 -3.11
C LYS A 140 -26.35 1.65 -4.02
N HIS A 141 -25.55 2.42 -4.75
CA HIS A 141 -26.00 3.48 -5.64
C HIS A 141 -26.35 2.93 -7.03
N TRP A 142 -25.43 2.19 -7.64
CA TRP A 142 -25.64 1.57 -8.94
C TRP A 142 -24.76 0.32 -9.11
N PRO A 143 -25.22 -0.72 -9.84
CA PRO A 143 -24.39 -1.90 -10.08
C PRO A 143 -23.06 -1.55 -10.76
N THR A 144 -21.97 -1.87 -10.08
CA THR A 144 -20.60 -1.67 -10.57
C THR A 144 -19.90 -3.01 -10.70
N SER A 145 -18.94 -3.08 -11.61
CA SER A 145 -17.96 -4.16 -11.70
C SER A 145 -16.87 -3.90 -10.67
N PHE A 146 -16.32 -4.97 -10.10
CA PHE A 146 -15.22 -4.92 -9.15
C PHE A 146 -14.37 -6.17 -9.33
N HIS A 147 -13.08 -5.94 -9.58
CA HIS A 147 -12.07 -6.99 -9.63
C HIS A 147 -11.26 -6.86 -8.35
N GLU A 148 -11.44 -7.85 -7.48
CA GLU A 148 -10.86 -7.80 -6.14
C GLU A 148 -9.35 -8.05 -6.16
N ASP A 149 -8.61 -7.14 -5.55
CA ASP A 149 -7.24 -7.39 -5.15
C ASP A 149 -7.23 -8.25 -3.87
N LYS A 150 -6.78 -9.50 -4.00
CA LYS A 150 -6.76 -10.46 -2.90
C LYS A 150 -5.82 -10.05 -1.77
N GLN A 151 -4.69 -9.42 -2.08
CA GLN A 151 -3.72 -9.00 -1.06
C GLN A 151 -4.30 -7.84 -0.25
N VAL A 152 -4.84 -6.81 -0.92
CA VAL A 152 -5.48 -5.67 -0.25
C VAL A 152 -6.66 -6.13 0.60
N THR A 153 -7.51 -7.03 0.08
CA THR A 153 -8.64 -7.57 0.86
C THR A 153 -8.18 -8.36 2.07
N SER A 154 -7.18 -9.24 1.91
CA SER A 154 -6.64 -10.01 3.03
C SER A 154 -6.04 -9.10 4.10
N ALA A 155 -5.30 -8.08 3.67
CA ALA A 155 -4.69 -7.07 4.53
C ALA A 155 -5.74 -6.27 5.32
N LEU A 156 -6.83 -5.84 4.67
CA LEU A 156 -7.93 -5.14 5.35
C LEU A 156 -8.72 -6.02 6.31
N ARG A 157 -8.65 -7.34 6.17
CA ARG A 157 -9.22 -8.29 7.14
C ARG A 157 -8.26 -8.66 8.27
N GLY A 158 -7.03 -8.12 8.26
CA GLY A 158 -5.97 -8.51 9.20
C GLY A 158 -5.45 -9.94 8.98
N GLN A 159 -5.72 -10.52 7.81
CA GLN A 159 -5.43 -11.91 7.46
C GLN A 159 -4.21 -12.06 6.52
N LEU A 160 -3.49 -10.96 6.25
CA LEU A 160 -2.36 -10.99 5.32
C LEU A 160 -1.17 -11.78 5.88
N PHE A 161 -0.94 -11.70 7.19
CA PHE A 161 0.18 -12.33 7.86
C PHE A 161 -0.32 -13.42 8.81
N SER A 162 0.30 -14.60 8.72
CA SER A 162 0.10 -15.70 9.66
C SER A 162 0.64 -15.34 11.06
N SER A 163 0.22 -16.10 12.08
CA SER A 163 0.71 -15.89 13.45
C SER A 163 2.23 -16.05 13.59
N SER A 164 2.84 -16.96 12.83
CA SER A 164 4.30 -17.14 12.83
C SER A 164 5.03 -15.97 12.16
N GLU A 165 4.47 -15.40 11.09
CA GLU A 165 5.02 -14.18 10.47
C GLU A 165 4.90 -13.00 11.43
N LYS A 166 3.74 -12.82 12.09
CA LYS A 166 3.58 -11.79 13.12
C LYS A 166 4.58 -11.93 14.27
N ALA A 167 4.86 -13.16 14.72
CA ALA A 167 5.87 -13.39 15.75
C ALA A 167 7.26 -12.88 15.31
N LYS A 168 7.70 -13.22 14.09
CA LYS A 168 8.97 -12.72 13.51
C LYS A 168 8.99 -11.20 13.36
N MET A 169 7.90 -10.62 12.89
CA MET A 169 7.75 -9.16 12.80
C MET A 169 7.92 -8.49 14.17
N GLY A 170 7.38 -9.10 15.23
CA GLY A 170 7.59 -8.66 16.61
C GLY A 170 9.05 -8.75 17.05
N GLU A 171 9.77 -9.82 16.70
CA GLU A 171 11.21 -9.95 16.99
C GLU A 171 12.03 -8.85 16.32
N TYR A 172 11.78 -8.58 15.03
CA TYR A 172 12.47 -7.52 14.28
C TYR A 172 12.14 -6.12 14.83
N MET A 173 10.86 -5.85 15.13
CA MET A 173 10.47 -4.57 15.72
C MET A 173 11.03 -4.40 17.13
N ASN A 174 11.10 -5.46 17.93
CA ASN A 174 11.75 -5.41 19.23
C ASN A 174 13.25 -5.09 19.12
N ALA A 175 13.95 -5.63 18.11
CA ALA A 175 15.34 -5.23 17.85
C ALA A 175 15.46 -3.72 17.52
N ALA A 176 14.50 -3.17 16.75
CA ALA A 176 14.43 -1.73 16.50
C ALA A 176 14.15 -0.94 17.79
N ILE A 177 13.23 -1.39 18.65
CA ILE A 177 12.94 -0.77 19.95
C ILE A 177 14.18 -0.77 20.87
N GLN A 178 14.93 -1.87 20.89
CA GLN A 178 16.17 -1.95 21.67
C GLN A 178 17.21 -0.95 21.16
N ALA A 179 17.40 -0.85 19.84
CA ALA A 179 18.28 0.14 19.24
C ALA A 179 17.85 1.58 19.58
N ALA A 180 16.54 1.86 19.53
CA ALA A 180 15.96 3.16 19.90
C ALA A 180 16.31 3.54 21.36
N ARG A 181 16.15 2.59 22.30
CA ARG A 181 16.49 2.80 23.71
C ARG A 181 17.99 3.01 23.92
N SER A 182 18.84 2.27 23.20
CA SER A 182 20.30 2.48 23.23
C SER A 182 20.68 3.87 22.72
N GLY A 183 20.08 4.34 21.63
CA GLY A 183 20.28 5.69 21.12
C GLY A 183 19.84 6.76 22.12
N HIS A 184 18.66 6.58 22.72
CA HIS A 184 18.15 7.51 23.73
C HIS A 184 19.05 7.60 24.97
N ALA A 185 19.61 6.47 25.42
CA ALA A 185 20.59 6.46 26.51
C ALA A 185 21.88 7.25 26.21
N LEU A 186 22.15 7.53 24.92
CA LEU A 186 23.24 8.38 24.46
C LEU A 186 22.80 9.83 24.17
N GLY A 187 21.57 10.21 24.54
CA GLY A 187 21.02 11.56 24.33
C GLY A 187 20.44 11.79 22.93
N MET A 188 20.15 10.74 22.15
CA MET A 188 19.49 10.84 20.86
C MET A 188 17.96 10.75 21.00
N ASP A 189 17.24 11.08 19.92
CA ASP A 189 15.81 10.76 19.85
C ASP A 189 15.60 9.23 19.91
N ALA A 190 14.57 8.79 20.62
CA ALA A 190 14.24 7.37 20.78
C ALA A 190 13.62 6.75 19.51
N VAL A 191 14.39 6.66 18.43
CA VAL A 191 13.99 5.99 17.18
C VAL A 191 15.00 4.94 16.79
N GLY A 192 14.50 3.76 16.45
CA GLY A 192 15.30 2.65 15.97
C GLY A 192 14.71 2.04 14.71
N ALA A 193 15.58 1.41 13.93
CA ALA A 193 15.26 0.79 12.67
C ALA A 193 16.08 -0.49 12.47
N VAL A 194 15.52 -1.43 11.73
CA VAL A 194 16.16 -2.69 11.35
C VAL A 194 15.83 -3.00 9.90
N ILE A 195 16.83 -3.38 9.11
CA ILE A 195 16.63 -3.90 7.75
C ILE A 195 16.87 -5.41 7.74
N VAL A 196 15.94 -6.14 7.13
CA VAL A 196 15.89 -7.59 7.10
C VAL A 196 15.87 -8.08 5.65
N ASP A 197 16.60 -9.15 5.37
CA ASP A 197 16.43 -9.90 4.14
C ASP A 197 15.26 -10.90 4.32
N PRO A 198 14.14 -10.73 3.60
CA PRO A 198 12.98 -11.60 3.77
C PRO A 198 13.22 -13.04 3.30
N GLN A 199 14.23 -13.29 2.45
CA GLN A 199 14.53 -14.63 1.94
C GLN A 199 15.21 -15.48 3.01
N SER A 200 16.21 -14.92 3.69
CA SER A 200 16.94 -15.61 4.76
C SER A 200 16.33 -15.42 6.15
N GLY A 201 15.55 -14.34 6.35
CA GLY A 201 15.10 -13.89 7.66
C GLY A 201 16.22 -13.27 8.51
N GLN A 202 17.38 -12.98 7.92
CA GLN A 202 18.50 -12.38 8.64
C GLN A 202 18.36 -10.86 8.74
N ILE A 203 18.73 -10.32 9.91
CA ILE A 203 18.90 -8.88 10.10
C ILE A 203 20.21 -8.44 9.42
N VAL A 204 20.09 -7.62 8.39
CA VAL A 204 21.20 -7.06 7.61
C VAL A 204 21.77 -5.82 8.29
N ALA A 205 20.91 -4.96 8.83
CA ALA A 205 21.33 -3.74 9.52
C ALA A 205 20.43 -3.42 10.71
N VAL A 206 21.02 -2.87 11.78
CA VAL A 206 20.33 -2.30 12.94
C VAL A 206 20.89 -0.90 13.15
N GLY A 207 20.01 0.09 13.33
CA GLY A 207 20.41 1.47 13.51
C GLY A 207 19.43 2.25 14.39
N HIS A 208 19.89 3.37 14.93
CA HIS A 208 19.06 4.30 15.67
C HIS A 208 19.32 5.74 15.24
N ASP A 209 18.52 6.67 15.75
CA ASP A 209 18.73 8.10 15.53
C ASP A 209 20.12 8.53 16.03
N CYS A 210 20.86 9.26 15.19
CA CYS A 210 22.19 9.77 15.50
C CYS A 210 22.31 11.28 15.24
N ARG A 211 21.18 12.02 15.19
CA ARG A 211 21.13 13.42 14.77
C ARG A 211 21.82 14.39 15.71
N GLN A 212 21.76 14.13 17.01
CA GLN A 212 22.49 14.93 18.03
C GLN A 212 24.00 14.63 18.02
N GLY A 213 24.45 13.77 17.09
CA GLY A 213 25.84 13.46 16.86
C GLY A 213 26.48 14.38 15.83
N THR A 214 26.93 13.79 14.72
CA THR A 214 27.75 14.46 13.71
C THR A 214 26.94 15.14 12.62
N HIS A 215 25.70 14.69 12.36
CA HIS A 215 24.95 15.15 11.19
C HIS A 215 23.43 15.12 11.40
N PRO A 216 22.70 16.20 11.08
CA PRO A 216 21.26 16.31 11.34
C PRO A 216 20.39 15.38 10.47
N LEU A 217 20.95 14.78 9.42
CA LEU A 217 20.22 13.83 8.56
C LEU A 217 20.37 12.37 9.00
N HIS A 218 21.11 12.07 10.08
CA HIS A 218 21.30 10.70 10.56
C HIS A 218 20.09 10.18 11.35
N HIS A 219 18.94 10.14 10.69
CA HIS A 219 17.75 9.46 11.19
C HIS A 219 18.01 7.95 11.15
N ALA A 220 17.35 7.18 12.03
CA ALA A 220 17.52 5.72 12.11
C ALA A 220 17.42 5.00 10.74
N VAL A 221 16.48 5.44 9.89
CA VAL A 221 16.31 4.88 8.52
C VAL A 221 17.54 5.15 7.64
N MET A 222 18.07 6.38 7.67
CA MET A 222 19.26 6.74 6.88
C MET A 222 20.49 5.97 7.35
N VAL A 223 20.65 5.84 8.68
CA VAL A 223 21.71 5.04 9.30
C VAL A 223 21.62 3.59 8.81
N CYS A 224 20.43 2.97 8.83
CA CYS A 224 20.28 1.61 8.32
C CYS A 224 20.58 1.46 6.83
N ILE A 225 20.16 2.42 5.99
CA ILE A 225 20.48 2.41 4.54
C ILE A 225 21.99 2.43 4.32
N ASP A 226 22.72 3.28 5.05
CA ASP A 226 24.17 3.38 4.95
C ASP A 226 24.88 2.13 5.50
N LEU A 227 24.39 1.57 6.60
CA LEU A 227 24.85 0.28 7.15
C LEU A 227 24.64 -0.88 6.17
N VAL A 228 23.55 -0.89 5.40
CA VAL A 228 23.38 -1.86 4.30
C VAL A 228 24.40 -1.60 3.20
N ALA A 229 24.70 -0.34 2.86
CA ALA A 229 25.72 -0.03 1.86
C ALA A 229 27.11 -0.57 2.25
N TYR A 230 27.48 -0.57 3.54
CA TYR A 230 28.71 -1.20 4.02
C TYR A 230 28.78 -2.71 3.70
N THR A 231 27.66 -3.42 3.72
CA THR A 231 27.63 -4.86 3.35
C THR A 231 28.00 -5.09 1.88
N GLN A 232 27.90 -4.05 1.05
CA GLN A 232 28.11 -4.10 -0.40
C GLN A 232 29.37 -3.32 -0.81
N GLY A 233 30.28 -3.04 0.13
CA GLY A 233 31.53 -2.31 -0.13
C GLY A 233 31.37 -0.79 -0.32
N GLY A 234 30.19 -0.25 0.00
CA GLY A 234 29.94 1.20 0.09
C GLY A 234 30.01 1.69 1.54
N GLY A 235 29.04 2.52 1.93
CA GLY A 235 29.00 3.18 3.24
C GLY A 235 29.76 4.51 3.23
N ALA A 236 29.17 5.55 3.83
CA ALA A 236 29.72 6.90 3.83
C ALA A 236 30.07 7.42 5.22
N TYR A 237 29.40 6.94 6.27
CA TYR A 237 29.53 7.51 7.61
C TYR A 237 30.00 6.50 8.65
N GLU A 238 30.72 7.00 9.65
CA GLU A 238 31.27 6.21 10.77
C GLU A 238 30.27 6.14 11.94
N TYR A 239 30.04 4.92 12.45
CA TYR A 239 29.07 4.64 13.52
C TYR A 239 29.69 3.92 14.74
N GLU A 240 31.02 3.81 14.84
CA GLU A 240 31.74 3.06 15.87
C GLU A 240 31.42 3.55 17.30
N LYS A 241 31.09 4.83 17.44
CA LYS A 241 30.66 5.44 18.70
C LYS A 241 29.23 5.04 19.13
N TYR A 242 28.51 4.29 18.31
CA TYR A 242 27.12 3.88 18.52
C TYR A 242 27.02 2.35 18.54
N PRO A 243 27.21 1.69 19.69
CA PRO A 243 27.32 0.23 19.77
C PRO A 243 26.11 -0.56 19.25
N ALA A 244 24.92 0.05 19.22
CA ALA A 244 23.71 -0.56 18.69
C ALA A 244 23.62 -0.48 17.15
N CYS A 245 24.36 0.44 16.51
CA CYS A 245 24.43 0.56 15.06
C CYS A 245 25.39 -0.49 14.51
N ARG A 246 24.87 -1.47 13.76
CA ARG A 246 25.66 -2.61 13.25
C ARG A 246 25.07 -3.17 11.96
N TYR A 247 25.90 -3.83 11.18
CA TYR A 247 25.49 -4.57 9.99
C TYR A 247 26.05 -6.00 10.00
N SER A 248 25.43 -6.87 9.20
CA SER A 248 25.87 -8.25 8.98
C SER A 248 25.92 -8.50 7.48
N VAL A 249 27.02 -9.06 6.98
CA VAL A 249 27.12 -9.45 5.56
C VAL A 249 26.22 -10.66 5.33
N PRO A 250 25.25 -10.60 4.39
CA PRO A 250 24.38 -11.73 4.09
C PRO A 250 25.17 -12.96 3.63
N GLU A 251 24.77 -14.15 4.06
CA GLU A 251 25.43 -15.42 3.67
C GLU A 251 25.52 -15.63 2.15
N SER A 252 24.56 -15.10 1.39
CA SER A 252 24.54 -15.15 -0.08
C SER A 252 25.67 -14.35 -0.76
N GLN A 253 26.40 -13.53 0.00
CA GLN A 253 27.53 -12.72 -0.48
C GLN A 253 28.89 -13.23 0.01
N VAL A 254 28.93 -14.29 0.83
CA VAL A 254 30.17 -14.89 1.31
C VAL A 254 30.74 -15.80 0.22
N THR A 255 31.39 -15.21 -0.80
CA THR A 255 32.31 -15.97 -1.65
C THR A 255 33.58 -16.20 -0.84
N THR A 256 33.83 -17.44 -0.42
CA THR A 256 35.09 -17.84 0.20
C THR A 256 36.24 -17.59 -0.78
N SER A 257 36.95 -16.47 -0.64
CA SER A 257 38.28 -16.29 -1.23
C SER A 257 39.28 -17.06 -0.37
N HIS A 258 39.34 -18.38 -0.58
CA HIS A 258 40.45 -19.20 -0.11
C HIS A 258 41.42 -19.44 -1.27
N ASP A 259 42.65 -19.03 -1.03
CA ASP A 259 43.91 -19.60 -1.52
C ASP A 259 44.43 -19.25 -2.93
N ASP A 260 45.47 -18.40 -2.89
CA ASP A 260 46.86 -18.73 -3.26
C ASP A 260 47.38 -18.53 -4.70
N LEU A 261 48.69 -18.24 -4.72
CA LEU A 261 49.52 -17.86 -5.85
C LEU A 261 49.66 -18.94 -6.94
N SER A 262 49.71 -18.48 -8.21
CA SER A 262 50.54 -18.97 -9.33
C SER A 262 49.87 -19.62 -10.57
N LYS A 263 50.34 -19.11 -11.73
CA LYS A 263 50.49 -19.71 -13.09
C LYS A 263 49.39 -19.56 -14.15
N GLU A 264 49.89 -19.15 -15.31
CA GLU A 264 49.26 -18.99 -16.63
C GLU A 264 48.71 -20.32 -17.22
N GLY A 265 47.64 -20.23 -18.02
CA GLY A 265 47.23 -21.32 -18.93
C GLY A 265 45.77 -21.34 -19.39
N ASN A 266 45.48 -20.63 -20.49
CA ASN A 266 44.58 -20.97 -21.62
C ASN A 266 43.12 -21.52 -21.41
N HIS A 267 42.14 -20.65 -21.72
CA HIS A 267 40.87 -20.85 -22.45
C HIS A 267 39.96 -22.09 -22.22
N CYS A 268 38.71 -21.88 -21.74
CA CYS A 268 37.47 -22.00 -22.53
C CYS A 268 36.20 -21.92 -21.64
N SER A 269 35.53 -20.77 -21.72
CA SER A 269 34.08 -20.58 -21.82
C SER A 269 33.13 -21.53 -21.06
N SER A 270 32.71 -21.09 -19.87
CA SER A 270 31.30 -21.19 -19.47
C SER A 270 30.87 -19.95 -18.69
N ASP A 271 31.16 -18.78 -19.26
CA ASP A 271 30.47 -17.53 -18.94
C ASP A 271 29.06 -17.59 -19.52
N LYS A 272 28.06 -17.80 -18.66
CA LYS A 272 26.64 -17.47 -18.92
C LYS A 272 25.76 -17.73 -17.69
N ALA A 273 25.89 -16.89 -16.65
CA ALA A 273 24.84 -16.62 -15.65
C ALA A 273 25.18 -15.56 -14.58
N MET A 274 26.36 -14.93 -14.56
CA MET A 274 26.71 -13.93 -13.53
C MET A 274 27.24 -12.61 -14.13
N GLU A 275 26.55 -12.09 -15.13
CA GLU A 275 26.82 -10.77 -15.69
C GLU A 275 25.51 -9.96 -15.63
N ASN A 276 25.49 -8.89 -14.82
CA ASN A 276 24.40 -7.91 -14.53
C ASN A 276 23.53 -8.00 -13.24
N GLY A 277 23.91 -8.74 -12.21
CA GLY A 277 23.14 -8.82 -10.94
C GLY A 277 23.70 -8.03 -9.74
N GLN A 278 24.20 -6.80 -9.91
CA GLN A 278 24.71 -6.04 -8.76
C GLN A 278 23.60 -5.77 -7.74
N LEU A 279 23.85 -6.18 -6.49
CA LEU A 279 23.03 -5.81 -5.34
C LEU A 279 22.99 -4.28 -5.25
N TYR A 280 21.77 -3.74 -5.16
CA TYR A 280 21.56 -2.30 -5.08
C TYR A 280 20.93 -1.94 -3.75
N ILE A 281 21.79 -1.63 -2.78
CA ILE A 281 21.47 -1.16 -1.43
C ILE A 281 20.36 -2.02 -0.79
N CYS A 282 19.13 -1.51 -0.68
CA CYS A 282 18.02 -2.19 0.01
C CYS A 282 17.06 -2.93 -0.93
N THR A 283 17.46 -3.19 -2.18
CA THR A 283 16.61 -3.86 -3.16
C THR A 283 16.11 -5.20 -2.63
N GLY A 284 14.79 -5.35 -2.50
CA GLY A 284 14.17 -6.59 -2.05
C GLY A 284 14.10 -6.76 -0.51
N TYR A 285 14.72 -5.87 0.26
CA TYR A 285 14.73 -5.94 1.73
C TYR A 285 13.50 -5.29 2.37
N GLU A 286 13.32 -5.58 3.65
CA GLU A 286 12.25 -5.04 4.49
C GLU A 286 12.80 -4.14 5.58
N LEU A 287 12.12 -3.04 5.86
CA LEU A 287 12.43 -2.14 6.97
C LEU A 287 11.41 -2.31 8.08
N TYR A 288 11.89 -2.46 9.32
CA TYR A 288 11.10 -2.32 10.55
C TYR A 288 11.58 -1.08 11.29
N VAL A 289 10.70 -0.13 11.58
CA VAL A 289 11.05 1.15 12.21
C VAL A 289 10.05 1.56 13.28
N THR A 290 10.53 2.02 14.43
CA THR A 290 9.65 2.30 15.58
C THR A 290 8.70 3.48 15.34
N ARG A 291 9.13 4.46 14.54
CA ARG A 291 8.41 5.69 14.22
C ARG A 291 8.25 5.86 12.72
N GLU A 292 7.08 6.29 12.27
CA GLU A 292 6.79 6.52 10.86
C GLU A 292 7.85 7.44 10.21
N PRO A 293 8.46 7.02 9.08
CA PRO A 293 9.46 7.80 8.37
C PRO A 293 8.95 9.17 7.88
N CYS A 294 9.75 10.21 8.11
CA CYS A 294 9.54 11.54 7.52
C CYS A 294 9.75 11.54 5.99
N VAL A 295 9.46 12.67 5.32
CA VAL A 295 9.59 12.83 3.86
C VAL A 295 10.99 12.46 3.34
N MET A 296 12.06 12.88 4.02
CA MET A 296 13.42 12.54 3.62
C MET A 296 13.66 11.04 3.65
N CYS A 297 13.36 10.38 4.77
CA CYS A 297 13.56 8.95 4.93
C CYS A 297 12.69 8.14 3.96
N ALA A 298 11.43 8.55 3.77
CA ALA A 298 10.52 7.91 2.82
C ALA A 298 11.03 8.01 1.37
N MET A 299 11.58 9.16 0.96
CA MET A 299 12.16 9.30 -0.37
C MET A 299 13.48 8.52 -0.51
N ALA A 300 14.30 8.45 0.54
CA ALA A 300 15.51 7.62 0.54
C ALA A 300 15.19 6.13 0.37
N LEU A 301 14.07 5.67 0.92
CA LEU A 301 13.58 4.30 0.74
C LEU A 301 13.14 4.00 -0.71
N VAL A 302 12.52 4.97 -1.40
CA VAL A 302 12.26 4.91 -2.85
C VAL A 302 13.58 4.75 -3.60
N HIS A 303 14.56 5.60 -3.31
CA HIS A 303 15.87 5.57 -3.97
C HIS A 303 16.69 4.31 -3.67
N SER A 304 16.46 3.67 -2.52
CA SER A 304 17.14 2.44 -2.10
C SER A 304 16.39 1.17 -2.52
N ARG A 305 15.24 1.31 -3.20
CA ARG A 305 14.41 0.21 -3.73
C ARG A 305 13.94 -0.78 -2.66
N ILE A 306 13.64 -0.29 -1.45
CA ILE A 306 13.10 -1.14 -0.38
C ILE A 306 11.83 -1.86 -0.87
N SER A 307 11.61 -3.10 -0.44
CA SER A 307 10.43 -3.88 -0.84
C SER A 307 9.21 -3.56 0.04
N ARG A 308 9.40 -3.58 1.36
CA ARG A 308 8.33 -3.38 2.35
C ARG A 308 8.81 -2.58 3.54
N VAL A 309 7.92 -1.78 4.12
CA VAL A 309 8.17 -1.01 5.35
C VAL A 309 7.09 -1.31 6.38
N PHE A 310 7.52 -1.63 7.59
CA PHE A 310 6.69 -1.86 8.75
C PHE A 310 7.03 -0.82 9.80
N TYR A 311 6.08 0.02 10.18
CA TYR A 311 6.29 0.98 11.27
C TYR A 311 5.35 0.74 12.45
N GLY A 312 5.84 1.11 13.64
CA GLY A 312 5.08 1.06 14.88
C GLY A 312 4.14 2.25 15.00
N ALA A 313 4.64 3.35 15.56
CA ALA A 313 3.85 4.55 15.84
C ALA A 313 3.87 5.54 14.67
N ALA A 314 2.75 6.24 14.45
CA ALA A 314 2.66 7.36 13.50
C ALA A 314 3.50 8.55 13.96
N SER A 315 3.87 9.44 13.02
CA SER A 315 4.63 10.65 13.32
C SER A 315 3.98 11.89 12.70
N THR A 316 4.08 13.04 13.37
CA THR A 316 3.45 14.29 12.88
C THR A 316 4.03 14.79 11.56
N ASP A 317 5.25 14.37 11.21
CA ASP A 317 5.96 14.62 9.96
C ASP A 317 6.00 13.41 9.02
N GLY A 318 5.25 12.36 9.36
CA GLY A 318 5.21 11.09 8.68
C GLY A 318 4.75 11.19 7.22
N ALA A 319 5.48 10.52 6.33
CA ALA A 319 5.30 10.63 4.89
C ALA A 319 4.89 9.31 4.21
N LEU A 320 4.57 8.28 5.01
CA LEU A 320 4.07 7.01 4.49
C LEU A 320 2.57 6.81 4.76
N GLY A 321 1.98 7.50 5.73
CA GLY A 321 0.55 7.43 6.02
C GLY A 321 -0.06 8.65 6.70
N THR A 322 0.73 9.48 7.39
CA THR A 322 0.19 10.63 8.15
C THR A 322 -0.05 11.86 7.27
N LYS A 323 1.00 12.49 6.72
CA LYS A 323 0.88 13.67 5.85
C LYS A 323 0.92 13.33 4.37
N TYR A 324 1.73 12.35 4.02
CA TYR A 324 1.94 11.92 2.64
C TYR A 324 1.88 10.40 2.56
N LYS A 325 1.81 9.90 1.33
CA LYS A 325 1.90 8.48 0.99
C LYS A 325 2.87 8.33 -0.16
N ILE A 326 4.16 8.62 0.12
CA ILE A 326 5.22 8.68 -0.90
C ILE A 326 5.34 7.35 -1.64
N HIS A 327 5.18 6.24 -0.91
CA HIS A 327 5.21 4.88 -1.44
C HIS A 327 4.14 4.57 -2.49
N CYS A 328 3.10 5.41 -2.61
CA CYS A 328 1.99 5.27 -3.56
C CYS A 328 2.02 6.29 -4.71
N GLN A 329 3.00 7.19 -4.78
CA GLN A 329 2.99 8.30 -5.75
C GLN A 329 3.28 7.79 -7.16
N LYS A 330 2.31 7.93 -8.08
CA LYS A 330 2.35 7.35 -9.44
C LYS A 330 3.52 7.86 -10.30
N ASP A 331 3.98 9.09 -10.04
CA ASP A 331 5.06 9.72 -10.80
C ASP A 331 6.48 9.28 -10.35
N LEU A 332 6.58 8.49 -9.28
CA LEU A 332 7.84 7.90 -8.83
C LEU A 332 8.13 6.58 -9.53
N ASN A 333 9.41 6.27 -9.71
CA ASN A 333 9.88 5.11 -10.47
C ASN A 333 9.98 3.80 -9.65
N HIS A 334 9.67 3.85 -8.35
CA HIS A 334 9.63 2.69 -7.46
C HIS A 334 8.53 2.86 -6.41
N HIS A 335 7.82 1.78 -6.13
CA HIS A 335 6.74 1.70 -5.14
C HIS A 335 7.01 0.52 -4.21
N PHE A 336 6.55 0.63 -2.97
CA PHE A 336 6.77 -0.40 -1.96
C PHE A 336 5.57 -0.48 -1.02
N ASP A 337 5.38 -1.65 -0.40
CA ASP A 337 4.27 -1.84 0.52
C ASP A 337 4.59 -1.26 1.89
N VAL A 338 3.60 -0.62 2.51
CA VAL A 338 3.73 -0.06 3.85
C VAL A 338 2.66 -0.63 4.76
N TYR A 339 3.09 -1.03 5.94
CA TYR A 339 2.23 -1.52 7.01
C TYR A 339 2.49 -0.76 8.31
N LYS A 340 1.44 -0.57 9.09
CA LYS A 340 1.47 0.19 10.34
C LYS A 340 0.94 -0.63 11.51
N GLY A 341 1.34 -0.24 12.72
CA GLY A 341 0.82 -0.78 13.98
C GLY A 341 1.63 -1.94 14.57
N VAL A 342 2.78 -2.29 13.99
CA VAL A 342 3.62 -3.38 14.52
C VAL A 342 4.16 -3.00 15.89
N MET A 343 3.76 -3.73 16.93
CA MET A 343 4.07 -3.42 18.33
C MET A 343 3.74 -1.97 18.72
N LEU A 344 2.58 -1.47 18.29
CA LEU A 344 2.18 -0.05 18.41
C LEU A 344 2.42 0.53 19.81
N GLN A 345 1.89 -0.11 20.85
CA GLN A 345 1.99 0.39 22.22
C GLN A 345 3.45 0.59 22.67
N ALA A 346 4.31 -0.41 22.42
CA ALA A 346 5.72 -0.32 22.79
C ALA A 346 6.48 0.76 21.99
N CYS A 347 6.02 1.05 20.76
CA CYS A 347 6.58 2.13 19.94
C CYS A 347 6.08 3.51 20.38
N GLU A 348 4.82 3.63 20.82
CA GLU A 348 4.27 4.86 21.38
C GLU A 348 4.94 5.23 22.71
N GLU A 349 5.25 4.24 23.57
CA GLU A 349 6.03 4.46 24.79
C GLU A 349 7.40 5.10 24.52
N LEU A 350 8.02 4.86 23.36
CA LEU A 350 9.27 5.52 22.98
C LEU A 350 9.07 7.02 22.68
N LEU A 351 7.89 7.44 22.22
CA LEU A 351 7.59 8.85 21.94
C LEU A 351 7.48 9.69 23.21
N ASP A 352 7.12 9.05 24.32
CA ASP A 352 6.99 9.69 25.64
C ASP A 352 8.35 9.85 26.35
N LEU A 353 9.41 9.21 25.84
CA LEU A 353 10.78 9.39 26.33
C LEU A 353 11.29 10.77 25.88
N LYS A 354 11.37 11.70 26.84
CA LYS A 354 11.87 13.07 26.63
C LYS A 354 13.38 13.16 26.70
#